data_AF-A0A7S1D721-F1
#
_entry.id   AF-A0A7S1D721-F1
#
_cell.length_a   1.000
_cell.length_b   1.000
_cell.length_c   1.000
_cell.angle_alpha   90.00
_cell.angle_beta   90.00
_cell.angle_gamma   90.00
#
_symmetry.space_group_name_H-M   'P 1'
#
loop_
_entity.id
_entity.type
_entity.pdbx_description
1 polymer ?
#
loop_
_entity_poly.entity_id
_entity_poly.type
_entity_poly.pdbx_seq_one_letter_code
_entity_poly.pdbx_strand_id
1 'polypeptide(L)'
;TALGVDMYDCVYPTRTARFGVALVDGPAPGTMRLKSHMYAQDDRVLEEDDVCRCQSCRNGITRAQLHSWFKTNNAVAAQLVTQHNIAYMMRLVRNMRQAILENRYPDFCRRFVQQQFIGEANGGQNVPTWVKDALEAVGVSPL
;
A
#
# COMPACT_ATOMS: atom_id res chain seq x y z
N THR A 1 -4.36 18.63 -3.40
CA THR A 1 -3.82 17.76 -2.32
C THR A 1 -3.36 18.63 -1.17
N ALA A 2 -2.89 18.07 -0.03
CA ALA A 2 -2.62 18.83 1.20
C ALA A 2 -1.70 20.05 0.98
N LEU A 3 -0.58 19.86 0.29
CA LEU A 3 0.42 20.90 0.02
C LEU A 3 0.41 21.37 -1.46
N GLY A 4 -0.67 21.12 -2.21
CA GLY A 4 -0.80 21.60 -3.59
C GLY A 4 0.03 20.85 -4.65
N VAL A 5 0.44 19.60 -4.40
CA VAL A 5 1.13 18.75 -5.40
C VAL A 5 0.11 17.97 -6.24
N ASP A 6 0.21 18.06 -7.57
CA ASP A 6 -0.73 17.41 -8.49
C ASP A 6 -0.17 16.20 -9.24
N MET A 7 1.16 16.08 -9.35
CA MET A 7 1.84 14.98 -10.06
C MET A 7 2.87 14.32 -9.16
N TYR A 8 2.98 12.99 -9.28
CA TYR A 8 3.90 12.16 -8.49
C TYR A 8 4.58 11.13 -9.40
N ASP A 9 5.89 10.98 -9.28
CA ASP A 9 6.66 9.91 -9.89
C ASP A 9 7.55 9.22 -8.85
N CYS A 10 7.67 7.90 -8.93
CA CYS A 10 8.62 7.15 -8.11
C CYS A 10 8.84 5.74 -8.67
N VAL A 11 10.05 5.23 -8.51
CA VAL A 11 10.35 3.81 -8.76
C VAL A 11 9.91 2.89 -7.61
N TYR A 12 9.38 3.44 -6.51
CA TYR A 12 9.00 2.69 -5.32
C TYR A 12 8.17 1.43 -5.59
N PRO A 13 7.02 1.48 -6.32
CA PRO A 13 6.20 0.28 -6.53
C PRO A 13 6.96 -0.85 -7.25
N THR A 14 7.77 -0.50 -8.25
CA THR A 14 8.51 -1.49 -9.07
C THR A 14 9.78 -1.98 -8.37
N ARG A 15 10.49 -1.10 -7.65
CA ARG A 15 11.67 -1.46 -6.85
C ARG A 15 11.28 -2.42 -5.73
N THR A 16 10.24 -2.08 -4.97
CA THR A 16 9.77 -2.85 -3.81
C THR A 16 9.22 -4.22 -4.24
N ALA A 17 8.55 -4.30 -5.40
CA ALA A 17 8.11 -5.57 -5.99
C ALA A 17 9.26 -6.55 -6.28
N ARG A 18 10.39 -6.07 -6.82
CA ARG A 18 11.59 -6.91 -7.08
C ARG A 18 12.17 -7.54 -5.81
N PHE A 19 11.98 -6.89 -4.65
CA PHE A 19 12.39 -7.44 -3.36
C PHE A 19 11.35 -8.39 -2.75
N GLY A 20 10.24 -8.68 -3.44
CA GLY A 20 9.17 -9.56 -2.97
C GLY A 20 8.27 -8.90 -1.95
N VAL A 21 8.03 -7.59 -2.09
CA VAL A 21 7.16 -6.82 -1.20
C VAL A 21 5.98 -6.28 -2.00
N ALA A 22 4.78 -6.72 -1.63
CA ALA A 22 3.52 -6.21 -2.17
C ALA A 22 2.98 -5.07 -1.29
N LEU A 23 2.43 -4.02 -1.90
CA LEU A 23 1.70 -2.95 -1.24
C LEU A 23 0.24 -3.37 -1.10
N VAL A 24 -0.36 -3.18 0.07
CA VAL A 24 -1.74 -3.60 0.36
C VAL A 24 -2.46 -2.55 1.18
N ASP A 25 -3.78 -2.48 1.01
CA ASP A 25 -4.63 -1.70 1.88
C ASP A 25 -4.67 -2.29 3.30
N GLY A 26 -5.02 -1.45 4.27
CA GLY A 26 -5.14 -1.84 5.68
C GLY A 26 -4.14 -1.12 6.58
N PRO A 27 -4.20 -1.40 7.90
CA PRO A 27 -3.30 -0.80 8.86
C PRO A 27 -1.85 -1.26 8.65
N ALA A 28 -0.93 -0.55 9.29
CA ALA A 28 0.50 -0.81 9.23
C ALA A 28 0.80 -2.30 9.45
N PRO A 29 1.74 -2.88 8.69
CA PRO A 29 2.76 -2.19 7.91
C PRO A 29 2.36 -1.83 6.46
N GLY A 30 1.10 -2.01 6.04
CA GLY A 30 0.63 -1.67 4.68
C GLY A 30 1.38 -2.42 3.55
N THR A 31 2.12 -3.48 3.91
CA THR A 31 3.01 -4.21 3.01
C THR A 31 3.06 -5.69 3.38
N MET A 32 3.18 -6.55 2.38
CA MET A 32 3.36 -7.99 2.55
C MET A 32 4.72 -8.41 2.02
N ARG A 33 5.60 -8.90 2.90
CA ARG A 33 6.91 -9.46 2.53
C ARG A 33 6.74 -10.93 2.12
N LEU A 34 6.48 -11.17 0.83
CA LEU A 34 6.10 -12.48 0.28
C LEU A 34 7.18 -13.56 0.43
N LYS A 35 8.43 -13.19 0.70
CA LYS A 35 9.51 -14.15 1.05
C LYS A 35 9.40 -14.71 2.47
N SER A 36 8.54 -14.15 3.32
CA SER A 36 8.30 -14.61 4.68
C SER A 36 7.62 -15.98 4.69
N HIS A 37 8.03 -16.86 5.61
CA HIS A 37 7.47 -18.22 5.75
C HIS A 37 5.98 -18.22 6.12
N MET A 38 5.46 -17.13 6.70
CA MET A 38 4.04 -17.00 7.01
C MET A 38 3.12 -17.13 5.79
N TYR A 39 3.64 -16.84 4.59
CA TYR A 39 2.88 -16.91 3.35
C TYR A 39 3.02 -18.26 2.62
N ALA A 40 3.83 -19.19 3.12
CA ALA A 40 4.13 -20.44 2.42
C ALA A 40 2.91 -21.35 2.19
N GLN A 41 1.88 -21.22 3.02
CA GLN A 41 0.61 -21.96 2.94
C GLN A 41 -0.60 -21.02 2.97
N ASP A 42 -0.40 -19.75 2.60
CA ASP A 42 -1.49 -18.78 2.54
C ASP A 42 -2.16 -18.81 1.16
N ASP A 43 -3.29 -19.51 1.07
CA ASP A 43 -4.07 -19.69 -0.17
C ASP A 43 -4.91 -18.46 -0.54
N ARG A 44 -4.82 -17.36 0.22
CA ARG A 44 -5.47 -16.10 -0.13
C ARG A 44 -4.70 -15.38 -1.24
N VAL A 45 -5.40 -14.61 -2.05
CA VAL A 45 -4.78 -13.64 -2.98
C VAL A 45 -4.20 -12.44 -2.22
N LEU A 46 -3.39 -11.60 -2.87
CA LEU A 46 -2.81 -10.40 -2.23
C LEU A 46 -3.89 -9.51 -1.61
N GLU A 47 -4.88 -9.14 -2.43
CA GLU A 47 -6.08 -8.41 -2.05
C GLU A 47 -7.26 -9.00 -2.84
N GLU A 48 -8.44 -9.03 -2.23
CA GLU A 48 -9.67 -9.52 -2.84
C GLU A 48 -10.10 -8.65 -4.04
N ASP A 49 -10.93 -9.22 -4.93
CA ASP A 49 -11.28 -8.61 -6.23
C ASP A 49 -12.09 -7.30 -6.11
N ASP A 50 -12.77 -7.08 -5.00
CA ASP A 50 -13.47 -5.82 -4.68
C ASP A 50 -12.48 -4.67 -4.41
N VAL A 51 -11.28 -5.00 -3.91
CA VAL A 51 -10.19 -4.06 -3.62
C VAL A 51 -9.22 -3.92 -4.80
N CYS A 52 -8.78 -5.03 -5.38
CA CYS A 52 -7.73 -5.03 -6.41
C CYS A 52 -8.11 -5.88 -7.64
N ARG A 53 -8.19 -5.22 -8.80
CA ARG A 53 -8.47 -5.85 -10.10
C ARG A 53 -7.20 -6.05 -10.94
N CYS A 54 -6.03 -6.18 -10.33
CA CYS A 54 -4.80 -6.45 -11.07
C CYS A 54 -4.81 -7.88 -11.63
N GLN A 55 -3.94 -8.18 -12.59
CA GLN A 55 -3.87 -9.52 -13.20
C GLN A 55 -3.56 -10.62 -12.17
N SER A 56 -2.73 -10.32 -11.16
CA SER A 56 -2.39 -11.29 -10.11
C SER A 56 -3.60 -11.67 -9.27
N CYS A 57 -4.35 -10.68 -8.77
CA CYS A 57 -5.53 -10.92 -7.94
C CYS A 57 -6.66 -11.60 -8.73
N ARG A 58 -6.99 -11.09 -9.91
CA ARG A 58 -8.08 -11.63 -10.75
C ARG A 58 -7.86 -13.07 -11.21
N ASN A 59 -6.61 -13.47 -11.39
CA ASN A 59 -6.28 -14.83 -11.80
C ASN A 59 -6.20 -15.80 -10.60
N GLY A 60 -6.56 -15.36 -9.40
CA GLY A 60 -6.53 -16.20 -8.20
C GLY A 60 -5.11 -16.59 -7.77
N ILE A 61 -4.08 -15.80 -8.12
CA ILE A 61 -2.71 -16.12 -7.73
C ILE A 61 -2.56 -15.90 -6.23
N THR A 62 -2.31 -17.01 -5.53
CA THR A 62 -2.22 -17.04 -4.07
C THR A 62 -0.90 -16.46 -3.56
N ARG A 63 -0.89 -16.02 -2.30
CA ARG A 63 0.33 -15.60 -1.60
C ARG A 63 1.33 -16.74 -1.49
N ALA A 64 0.86 -17.98 -1.31
CA ALA A 64 1.70 -19.19 -1.33
C ALA A 64 2.40 -19.43 -2.67
N GLN A 65 1.69 -19.27 -3.79
CA GLN A 65 2.30 -19.35 -5.12
C GLN A 65 3.36 -18.28 -5.31
N LEU A 66 3.05 -17.02 -4.96
CA LEU A 66 4.03 -15.92 -5.03
C LEU A 66 5.24 -16.18 -4.13
N HIS A 67 5.03 -16.68 -2.90
CA HIS A 67 6.10 -17.07 -1.99
C HIS A 67 7.05 -18.10 -2.63
N SER A 68 6.48 -19.20 -3.14
CA SER A 68 7.24 -20.25 -3.81
C SER A 68 8.04 -19.73 -5.00
N TRP A 69 7.42 -18.88 -5.84
CA TRP A 69 8.09 -18.27 -6.98
C TRP A 69 9.19 -17.29 -6.59
N PHE A 70 9.03 -16.51 -5.51
CA PHE A 70 10.11 -15.68 -4.99
C PHE A 70 11.26 -16.49 -4.37
N LYS A 71 10.98 -17.65 -3.76
CA LYS A 71 12.00 -18.56 -3.23
C LYS A 71 12.79 -19.26 -4.34
N THR A 72 12.15 -19.52 -5.48
CA THR A 72 12.78 -20.13 -6.66
C THR A 72 13.34 -19.12 -7.66
N ASN A 73 13.39 -17.82 -7.31
CA ASN A 73 13.86 -16.72 -8.18
C ASN A 73 13.15 -16.65 -9.54
N ASN A 74 11.86 -17.01 -9.60
CA ASN A 74 11.07 -16.89 -10.81
C ASN A 74 10.73 -15.41 -11.08
N ALA A 75 11.18 -14.90 -12.23
CA ALA A 75 10.99 -13.50 -12.63
C ALA A 75 9.52 -13.08 -12.75
N VAL A 76 8.60 -14.02 -13.04
CA VAL A 76 7.17 -13.77 -13.17
C VAL A 76 6.57 -13.23 -11.86
N ALA A 77 7.04 -13.70 -10.70
CA ALA A 77 6.57 -13.19 -9.42
C ALA A 77 6.85 -11.68 -9.26
N ALA A 78 8.04 -11.21 -9.64
CA ALA A 78 8.37 -9.81 -9.58
C ALA A 78 7.50 -8.97 -10.54
N GLN A 79 7.16 -9.52 -11.73
CA GLN A 79 6.27 -8.85 -12.69
C GLN A 79 4.84 -8.73 -12.17
N LEU A 80 4.28 -9.81 -11.62
CA LEU A 80 2.92 -9.83 -11.05
C LEU A 80 2.79 -8.87 -9.86
N VAL A 81 3.77 -8.88 -8.95
CA VAL A 81 3.78 -7.94 -7.82
C VAL A 81 4.01 -6.50 -8.28
N THR A 82 4.75 -6.28 -9.36
CA THR A 82 4.90 -4.94 -9.96
C THR A 82 3.55 -4.41 -10.45
N GLN A 83 2.79 -5.23 -11.19
CA GLN A 83 1.46 -4.86 -11.66
C GLN A 83 0.51 -4.57 -10.48
N HIS A 84 0.55 -5.39 -9.43
CA HIS A 84 -0.21 -5.17 -8.20
C HIS A 84 0.16 -3.85 -7.52
N ASN A 85 1.45 -3.58 -7.30
CA ASN A 85 1.90 -2.36 -6.63
C ASN A 85 1.56 -1.10 -7.43
N ILE A 86 1.62 -1.15 -8.77
CA ILE A 86 1.17 -0.03 -9.61
C ILE A 86 -0.34 0.16 -9.48
N ALA A 87 -1.13 -0.92 -9.49
CA ALA A 87 -2.57 -0.85 -9.31
C ALA A 87 -2.95 -0.24 -7.94
N TYR A 88 -2.22 -0.59 -6.87
CA TYR A 88 -2.34 0.03 -5.56
C TYR A 88 -2.10 1.54 -5.62
N MET A 89 -1.00 2.00 -6.22
CA MET A 89 -0.69 3.44 -6.34
C MET A 89 -1.78 4.19 -7.11
N MET A 90 -2.28 3.60 -8.21
CA MET A 90 -3.37 4.18 -8.99
C MET A 90 -4.69 4.22 -8.21
N ARG A 91 -4.96 3.24 -7.35
CA ARG A 91 -6.14 3.24 -6.45
C ARG A 91 -6.00 4.31 -5.38
N LEU A 92 -4.83 4.44 -4.75
CA LEU A 92 -4.55 5.45 -3.74
C LEU A 92 -4.81 6.87 -4.28
N VAL A 93 -4.25 7.20 -5.45
CA VAL A 93 -4.44 8.52 -6.08
C VAL A 93 -5.90 8.74 -6.50
N ARG A 94 -6.60 7.70 -7.00
CA ARG A 94 -8.05 7.79 -7.29
C ARG A 94 -8.86 8.09 -6.03
N ASN A 95 -8.57 7.43 -4.91
CA ASN A 95 -9.24 7.65 -3.64
C ASN A 95 -8.96 9.05 -3.09
N MET A 96 -7.73 9.54 -3.22
CA MET A 96 -7.37 10.92 -2.90
C MET A 96 -8.18 11.92 -3.74
N ARG A 97 -8.24 11.72 -5.06
CA ARG A 97 -9.02 12.57 -5.97
C ARG A 97 -10.50 12.57 -5.60
N GLN A 98 -11.07 11.41 -5.32
CA GLN A 98 -12.47 11.31 -4.93
C GLN A 98 -12.75 12.05 -3.61
N ALA A 99 -11.86 11.94 -2.63
CA ALA A 99 -11.99 12.68 -1.37
C ALA A 99 -11.91 14.21 -1.55
N ILE A 100 -11.13 14.69 -2.54
CA ILE A 100 -11.12 16.12 -2.92
C ILE A 100 -12.47 16.53 -3.50
N LEU A 101 -12.98 15.76 -4.48
CA LEU A 101 -14.26 16.06 -5.14
C LEU A 101 -15.45 16.03 -4.15
N GLU A 102 -15.37 15.19 -3.13
CA GLU A 102 -16.39 15.05 -2.08
C GLU A 102 -16.14 15.97 -0.87
N ASN A 103 -15.21 16.93 -0.95
CA ASN A 103 -14.87 17.86 0.14
C ASN A 103 -14.52 17.19 1.49
N ARG A 104 -13.98 15.95 1.45
CA ARG A 104 -13.60 15.14 2.63
C ARG A 104 -12.12 14.74 2.63
N TYR A 105 -11.28 15.50 1.94
CA TYR A 105 -9.85 15.23 1.86
C TYR A 105 -9.13 15.28 3.23
N PRO A 106 -9.46 16.20 4.16
CA PRO A 106 -8.87 16.17 5.50
C PRO A 106 -9.12 14.86 6.25
N ASP A 107 -10.34 14.31 6.18
CA ASP A 107 -10.67 13.03 6.82
C ASP A 107 -9.97 11.85 6.16
N PHE A 108 -9.80 11.91 4.83
CA PHE A 108 -8.98 10.94 4.11
C PHE A 108 -7.54 10.93 4.64
N CYS A 109 -6.91 12.11 4.80
CA CYS A 109 -5.56 12.23 5.34
C CYS A 109 -5.46 11.67 6.76
N ARG A 110 -6.38 12.04 7.66
CA ARG A 110 -6.39 11.55 9.05
C ARG A 110 -6.48 10.04 9.11
N ARG A 111 -7.44 9.46 8.39
CA ARG A 111 -7.65 8.01 8.34
C ARG A 111 -6.42 7.29 7.76
N PHE A 112 -5.84 7.82 6.69
CA PHE A 112 -4.65 7.24 6.08
C PHE A 112 -3.47 7.23 7.06
N VAL A 113 -3.19 8.36 7.72
CA VAL A 113 -2.11 8.47 8.71
C VAL A 113 -2.33 7.52 9.89
N GLN A 114 -3.54 7.47 10.45
CA GLN A 114 -3.91 6.55 11.53
C GLN A 114 -3.68 5.08 11.15
N GLN A 115 -4.01 4.72 9.91
CA GLN A 115 -3.80 3.36 9.42
C GLN A 115 -2.31 3.06 9.25
N GLN A 116 -1.51 3.98 8.71
CA GLN A 116 -0.09 3.74 8.46
C GLN A 116 0.81 3.83 9.70
N PHE A 117 0.37 4.55 10.73
CA PHE A 117 1.15 4.78 11.96
C PHE A 117 0.32 4.40 13.19
N ILE A 118 0.31 3.11 13.50
CA ILE A 118 -0.47 2.55 14.62
C ILE A 118 0.16 2.81 16.01
N GLY A 119 1.33 3.46 16.08
CA GLY A 119 2.03 3.76 17.33
C GLY A 119 2.89 2.62 17.86
N GLU A 120 3.93 2.97 18.60
CA GLU A 120 4.91 2.02 19.16
C GLU A 120 4.28 1.03 20.15
N ALA A 121 3.31 1.49 20.94
CA ALA A 121 2.56 0.66 21.87
C ALA A 121 1.78 -0.49 21.18
N ASN A 122 1.47 -0.34 19.89
CA ASN A 122 0.77 -1.35 19.09
C ASN A 122 1.72 -2.10 18.13
N GLY A 123 3.04 -2.03 18.36
CA GLY A 123 4.05 -2.68 17.52
C GLY A 123 4.29 -2.02 16.17
N GLY A 124 3.82 -0.77 15.99
CA GLY A 124 4.07 0.03 14.79
C GLY A 124 4.97 1.23 15.06
N GLN A 125 4.86 2.25 14.20
CA GLN A 125 5.57 3.51 14.36
C GLN A 125 4.61 4.61 14.77
N ASN A 126 5.08 5.53 15.61
CA ASN A 126 4.40 6.79 15.88
C ASN A 126 4.40 7.66 14.62
N VAL A 127 3.40 8.55 14.49
CA VAL A 127 3.35 9.52 13.39
C VAL A 127 4.60 10.42 13.46
N PRO A 128 5.43 10.47 12.40
CA PRO A 128 6.62 11.30 12.40
C PRO A 128 6.28 12.79 12.55
N THR A 129 7.12 13.55 13.26
CA THR A 129 6.90 14.98 13.53
C THR A 129 6.70 15.78 12.24
N TRP A 130 7.54 15.56 11.22
CA TRP A 130 7.42 16.26 9.94
C TRP A 130 6.07 16.02 9.22
N VAL A 131 5.43 14.85 9.44
CA VAL A 131 4.08 14.58 8.90
C VAL A 131 3.05 15.41 9.64
N LYS A 132 3.20 15.54 10.97
CA LYS A 132 2.31 16.33 11.79
C LYS A 132 2.37 17.81 11.41
N ASP A 133 3.58 18.35 11.38
CA ASP A 133 3.84 19.76 11.07
C ASP A 133 3.30 20.13 9.68
N ALA A 134 3.51 19.26 8.68
CA ALA A 134 3.06 19.50 7.31
C ALA A 134 1.52 19.51 7.16
N LEU A 135 0.82 18.67 7.91
CA LEU A 135 -0.64 18.61 7.88
C LEU A 135 -1.27 19.75 8.70
N GLU A 136 -0.67 20.10 9.84
CA GLU A 136 -1.08 21.25 10.67
C GLU A 136 -0.96 22.57 9.90
N ALA A 137 0.12 22.76 9.14
CA ALA A 137 0.34 23.95 8.32
C ALA A 137 -0.79 24.24 7.30
N VAL A 138 -1.59 23.24 6.96
CA VAL A 138 -2.71 23.35 6.00
C VAL A 138 -4.08 23.08 6.64
N GLY A 139 -4.17 23.20 7.98
CA GLY A 139 -5.41 23.06 8.72
C GLY A 139 -5.95 21.62 8.80
N VAL A 140 -5.16 20.63 8.40
CA VAL A 140 -5.46 19.22 8.58
C VAL A 140 -4.83 18.79 9.89
N SER A 141 -5.43 19.12 11.03
CA SER A 141 -4.89 18.68 12.33
C SER A 141 -4.77 17.15 12.34
N PRO A 142 -3.54 16.60 12.44
CA PRO A 142 -3.31 15.19 12.63
C PRO A 142 -3.38 14.92 14.14
N LEU A 143 -4.37 14.13 14.57
CA LEU A 143 -4.58 13.64 15.94
C LEU A 143 -3.55 14.04 17.01
#